data_AF-A0A1G8XX49-F1
#
_entry.id   AF-A0A1G8XX49-F1
#
_cell.length_a   1.000
_cell.length_b   1.000
_cell.length_c   1.000
_cell.angle_alpha   90.00
_cell.angle_beta   90.00
_cell.angle_gamma   90.00
#
_symmetry.space_group_name_H-M   'P 1'
#
loop_
_entity.id
_entity.type
_entity.pdbx_description
1 polymer ?
#
loop_
_entity_poly.entity_id
_entity_poly.type
_entity_poly.pdbx_seq_one_letter_code
_entity_poly.pdbx_strand_id
1 'polypeptide(L)'
;MTVLVDRPLAAKPRRPARDPFLDLLRVAGMALVVLQHWTMPVLAFDGVRLTTANALSTPGVWVVTWISQVMPLVFFAGGAANALGFGRSDASPQAWLAVRLRRLAWPLLPLAAVWIPLPHVLLTLGVPEQPLEVGARLTGQLLWFLAVYLLAVTATPYALRLHERYGWRVPATLAAGAVLTDVARFSTGFEPVGYLNIVFVWLAVHQLGFFYAQGRLRRPWALAAGGFAAAALLVSQGPYPGSMIGLPGAEVSNMAPPTLAVLAVGLGQVGLAVLLRPWLLKLSSGRVLAWAGPRIMTAYLWHMPALFAVTGVVVVLLGVDTPAPGSAGWFAGWPVWLGLLCLVMWPLLKCFARFETPPALPYGTAGVGGTLAAAGLVGGGVLTLTVGGFAPGTGPFLAVLALVGGLLLTAPRAMRPAPAQ
;
A
#
# COMPACT_ATOMS: atom_id res chain seq x y z
N MET A 1 10.66 63.97 14.62
CA MET A 1 10.08 62.67 15.05
C MET A 1 9.32 62.09 13.87
N THR A 2 9.99 61.26 13.07
CA THR A 2 9.43 60.66 11.86
C THR A 2 9.03 59.24 12.20
N VAL A 3 7.73 58.97 12.29
CA VAL A 3 7.18 57.66 12.62
C VAL A 3 7.36 56.75 11.40
N LEU A 4 8.28 55.80 11.50
CA LEU A 4 8.43 54.67 10.58
C LEU A 4 7.18 53.79 10.73
N VAL A 5 6.32 53.79 9.72
CA VAL A 5 5.23 52.83 9.58
C VAL A 5 5.85 51.51 9.15
N ASP A 6 5.98 50.58 10.09
CA ASP A 6 6.32 49.19 9.80
C ASP A 6 5.27 48.60 8.85
N ARG A 7 5.68 48.33 7.61
CA ARG A 7 4.88 47.52 6.68
C ARG A 7 4.81 46.11 7.25
N PRO A 8 3.61 45.53 7.47
CA PRO A 8 3.51 44.13 7.83
C PRO A 8 4.12 43.30 6.69
N LEU A 9 5.18 42.54 7.02
CA LEU A 9 5.74 41.53 6.13
C LEU A 9 4.60 40.64 5.68
N ALA A 10 4.32 40.61 4.37
CA ALA A 10 3.31 39.76 3.78
C ALA A 10 3.53 38.32 4.28
N ALA A 11 2.60 37.83 5.11
CA ALA A 11 2.65 36.46 5.59
C ALA A 11 2.70 35.55 4.37
N LYS A 12 3.80 34.77 4.24
CA LYS A 12 3.88 33.72 3.21
C LYS A 12 2.57 32.93 3.26
N PRO A 13 1.83 32.77 2.15
CA PRO A 13 0.56 32.07 2.17
C PRO A 13 0.79 30.70 2.81
N ARG A 14 0.16 30.52 3.97
CA ARG A 14 0.31 29.32 4.79
C ARG A 14 -0.33 28.20 4.01
N ARG A 15 0.47 27.49 3.19
CA ARG A 15 0.00 26.34 2.41
C ARG A 15 -0.78 25.42 3.36
N PRO A 16 -2.00 24.98 2.99
CA PRO A 16 -2.83 24.19 3.88
C PRO A 16 -2.03 23.01 4.46
N ALA A 17 -2.26 22.72 5.75
CA ALA A 17 -1.53 21.68 6.46
C ALA A 17 -1.70 20.29 5.80
N ARG A 18 -2.78 20.10 5.03
CA ARG A 18 -3.07 18.91 4.22
C ARG A 18 -3.32 19.30 2.76
N ASP A 19 -2.83 18.47 1.83
CA ASP A 19 -3.17 18.60 0.41
C ASP A 19 -4.42 17.75 0.12
N PRO A 20 -5.60 18.35 -0.14
CA PRO A 20 -6.85 17.61 -0.32
C PRO A 20 -6.80 16.68 -1.54
N PHE A 21 -5.96 16.97 -2.53
CA PHE A 21 -5.80 16.08 -3.69
C PHE A 21 -5.13 14.77 -3.28
N LEU A 22 -4.11 14.83 -2.42
CA LEU A 22 -3.43 13.63 -1.93
C LEU A 22 -4.33 12.81 -1.01
N ASP A 23 -5.14 13.47 -0.17
CA ASP A 23 -6.12 12.81 0.68
C ASP A 23 -7.19 12.10 -0.18
N LEU A 24 -7.68 12.75 -1.24
CA LEU A 24 -8.61 12.16 -2.19
C LEU A 24 -8.01 10.94 -2.89
N LEU A 25 -6.78 11.03 -3.43
CA LEU A 25 -6.13 9.90 -4.10
C LEU A 25 -5.97 8.69 -3.17
N ARG A 26 -5.65 8.91 -1.90
CA ARG A 26 -5.49 7.84 -0.91
C ARG A 26 -6.81 7.17 -0.56
N VAL A 27 -7.86 7.96 -0.30
CA VAL A 27 -9.18 7.43 0.03
C VAL A 27 -9.80 6.72 -1.17
N ALA A 28 -9.77 7.34 -2.35
CA ALA A 28 -10.29 6.74 -3.58
C ALA A 28 -9.48 5.49 -3.97
N GLY A 29 -8.15 5.54 -3.85
CA GLY A 29 -7.28 4.40 -4.08
C GLY A 29 -7.59 3.23 -3.14
N MET A 30 -7.77 3.50 -1.84
CA MET A 30 -8.17 2.48 -0.87
C MET A 30 -9.56 1.92 -1.18
N ALA A 31 -10.54 2.77 -1.49
CA ALA A 31 -11.88 2.32 -1.85
C ALA A 31 -11.87 1.43 -3.11
N LEU A 32 -11.05 1.78 -4.11
CA LEU A 32 -10.90 0.98 -5.33
C LEU A 32 -10.21 -0.36 -5.06
N VAL A 33 -9.20 -0.41 -4.18
CA VAL A 33 -8.57 -1.66 -3.73
C VAL A 33 -9.60 -2.56 -3.06
N VAL A 34 -10.38 -2.03 -2.11
CA VAL A 34 -11.41 -2.78 -1.42
C VAL A 34 -12.45 -3.30 -2.41
N LEU A 35 -12.96 -2.43 -3.29
CA LEU A 35 -13.94 -2.81 -4.30
C LEU A 35 -13.41 -3.90 -5.23
N GLN A 36 -12.16 -3.80 -5.67
CA GLN A 36 -11.55 -4.79 -6.55
C GLN A 36 -11.35 -6.12 -5.84
N HIS A 37 -10.83 -6.15 -4.62
CA HIS A 37 -10.69 -7.39 -3.85
C HIS A 37 -12.03 -8.04 -3.53
N TRP A 38 -13.09 -7.25 -3.37
CA TRP A 38 -14.44 -7.76 -3.10
C TRP A 38 -15.16 -8.26 -4.34
N THR A 39 -14.85 -7.73 -5.52
CA THR A 39 -15.55 -8.07 -6.78
C THR A 39 -14.73 -8.88 -7.76
N MET A 40 -13.41 -9.02 -7.59
CA MET A 40 -12.57 -9.82 -8.50
C MET A 40 -12.61 -11.33 -8.26
N PRO A 41 -12.67 -11.85 -7.01
CA PRO A 41 -12.53 -13.29 -6.79
C PRO A 41 -13.76 -14.04 -7.28
N VAL A 42 -13.52 -15.13 -7.99
CA VAL A 42 -14.53 -16.09 -8.44
C VAL A 42 -14.30 -17.35 -7.62
N LEU A 43 -15.29 -17.72 -6.82
CA LEU A 43 -15.13 -18.67 -5.72
C LEU A 43 -16.12 -19.81 -5.90
N ALA A 44 -15.62 -21.04 -5.82
CA ALA A 44 -16.45 -22.24 -5.77
C ALA A 44 -15.86 -23.27 -4.81
N PHE A 45 -16.72 -24.00 -4.09
CA PHE A 45 -16.31 -24.99 -3.10
C PHE A 45 -16.98 -26.34 -3.35
N ASP A 46 -16.18 -27.38 -3.59
CA ASP A 46 -16.67 -28.73 -3.91
C ASP A 46 -16.86 -29.64 -2.66
N GLY A 47 -16.80 -29.07 -1.46
CA GLY A 47 -16.82 -29.80 -0.19
C GLY A 47 -15.43 -30.17 0.33
N VAL A 48 -14.40 -30.10 -0.51
CA VAL A 48 -13.00 -30.43 -0.14
C VAL A 48 -12.06 -29.26 -0.39
N ARG A 49 -12.21 -28.57 -1.53
CA ARG A 49 -11.31 -27.51 -1.99
C ARG A 49 -12.08 -26.28 -2.42
N LEU A 50 -11.67 -25.14 -1.88
CA LEU A 50 -12.05 -23.82 -2.37
C LEU A 50 -11.17 -23.48 -3.58
N THR A 51 -11.83 -23.36 -4.73
CA THR A 51 -11.22 -22.87 -5.95
C THR A 51 -11.32 -21.35 -6.00
N THR A 52 -10.23 -20.69 -6.38
CA THR A 52 -10.14 -19.23 -6.47
C THR A 52 -9.68 -18.84 -7.88
N ALA A 53 -10.61 -18.30 -8.66
CA ALA A 53 -10.33 -17.68 -9.95
C ALA A 53 -10.49 -16.16 -9.86
N ASN A 54 -10.21 -15.46 -10.94
CA ASN A 54 -10.28 -14.00 -11.00
C ASN A 54 -11.14 -13.55 -12.20
N ALA A 55 -12.15 -12.73 -11.95
CA ALA A 55 -13.07 -12.21 -12.96
C ALA A 55 -12.35 -11.39 -14.04
N LEU A 56 -11.21 -10.77 -13.69
CA LEU A 56 -10.37 -10.00 -14.60
C LEU A 56 -9.54 -10.87 -15.54
N SER A 57 -9.53 -12.19 -15.36
CA SER A 57 -9.00 -13.16 -16.32
C SER A 57 -9.92 -13.36 -17.54
N THR A 58 -11.14 -12.80 -17.53
CA THR A 58 -12.03 -12.81 -18.70
C THR A 58 -11.36 -12.06 -19.86
N PRO A 59 -11.38 -12.61 -21.10
CA PRO A 59 -10.70 -12.00 -22.24
C PRO A 59 -11.02 -10.51 -22.43
N GLY A 60 -9.98 -9.68 -22.54
CA GLY A 60 -10.08 -8.23 -22.72
C GLY A 60 -10.38 -7.41 -21.45
N VAL A 61 -10.94 -8.02 -20.40
CA VAL A 61 -11.30 -7.31 -19.16
C VAL A 61 -10.06 -6.84 -18.38
N TRP A 62 -8.92 -7.51 -18.56
CA TRP A 62 -7.65 -7.13 -17.96
C TRP A 62 -7.24 -5.67 -18.25
N VAL A 63 -7.73 -5.04 -19.33
CA VAL A 63 -7.42 -3.63 -19.64
C VAL A 63 -7.88 -2.69 -18.52
N VAL A 64 -8.92 -3.06 -17.78
CA VAL A 64 -9.41 -2.32 -16.61
C VAL A 64 -8.30 -2.15 -15.56
N THR A 65 -7.35 -3.09 -15.49
CA THR A 65 -6.21 -3.04 -14.55
C THR A 65 -5.28 -1.87 -14.81
N TRP A 66 -5.24 -1.30 -16.02
CA TRP A 66 -4.38 -0.14 -16.32
C TRP A 66 -4.81 1.13 -15.60
N ILE A 67 -6.10 1.24 -15.29
CA ILE A 67 -6.65 2.36 -14.51
C ILE A 67 -6.91 1.93 -13.07
N SER A 68 -7.40 0.70 -12.85
CA SER A 68 -7.79 0.22 -11.52
C SER A 68 -6.62 -0.26 -10.66
N GLN A 69 -5.44 -0.54 -11.23
CA GLN A 69 -4.25 -0.84 -10.44
C GLN A 69 -3.75 0.43 -9.75
N VAL A 70 -4.17 0.68 -8.51
CA VAL A 70 -3.93 1.95 -7.83
C VAL A 70 -2.51 2.12 -7.26
N MET A 71 -1.74 1.04 -7.18
CA MET A 71 -0.46 1.02 -6.47
C MET A 71 0.48 2.18 -6.86
N PRO A 72 0.66 2.52 -8.15
CA PRO A 72 1.48 3.67 -8.51
C PRO A 72 0.97 5.00 -7.93
N LEU A 73 -0.35 5.24 -7.96
CA LEU A 73 -0.95 6.45 -7.38
C LEU A 73 -0.74 6.52 -5.87
N VAL A 74 -0.79 5.39 -5.18
CA VAL A 74 -0.52 5.32 -3.74
C VAL A 74 0.94 5.65 -3.43
N PHE A 75 1.91 5.12 -4.19
CA PHE A 75 3.33 5.46 -4.02
C PHE A 75 3.62 6.93 -4.37
N PHE A 76 3.00 7.46 -5.42
CA PHE A 76 3.06 8.88 -5.77
C PHE A 76 2.53 9.77 -4.64
N ALA A 77 1.32 9.48 -4.14
CA ALA A 77 0.72 10.24 -3.03
C ALA A 77 1.51 10.07 -1.72
N GLY A 78 2.08 8.89 -1.51
CA GLY A 78 3.04 8.57 -0.47
C GLY A 78 4.27 9.48 -0.51
N GLY A 79 4.94 9.53 -1.66
CA GLY A 79 6.12 10.37 -1.89
C GLY A 79 5.82 11.85 -1.66
N ALA A 80 4.74 12.36 -2.23
CA ALA A 80 4.34 13.75 -2.05
C ALA A 80 4.09 14.09 -0.57
N ALA A 81 3.35 13.25 0.16
CA ALA A 81 3.08 13.48 1.57
C ALA A 81 4.32 13.29 2.46
N ASN A 82 5.23 12.39 2.09
CA ASN A 82 6.48 12.19 2.81
C ASN A 82 7.41 13.39 2.63
N ALA A 83 7.54 13.92 1.41
CA ALA A 83 8.29 15.16 1.17
C ALA A 83 7.69 16.35 1.92
N LEU A 84 6.36 16.55 1.82
CA LEU A 84 5.68 17.64 2.53
C LEU A 84 5.78 17.48 4.05
N GLY A 85 5.65 16.26 4.56
CA GLY A 85 5.70 15.96 5.99
C GLY A 85 7.10 16.02 6.57
N PHE A 86 8.13 15.66 5.81
CA PHE A 86 9.53 15.75 6.23
C PHE A 86 10.03 17.19 6.16
N GLY A 87 9.78 17.90 5.05
CA GLY A 87 10.22 19.29 4.88
C GLY A 87 9.55 20.31 5.81
N ARG A 88 8.46 19.94 6.50
CA ARG A 88 7.78 20.77 7.52
C ARG A 88 8.16 20.38 8.96
N SER A 89 8.92 19.31 9.15
CA SER A 89 9.19 18.80 10.48
C SER A 89 10.46 19.44 11.03
N ASP A 90 10.37 20.03 12.22
CA ASP A 90 11.54 20.49 12.99
C ASP A 90 12.22 19.33 13.75
N ALA A 91 11.69 18.11 13.62
CA ALA A 91 12.24 16.92 14.27
C ALA A 91 13.46 16.38 13.51
N SER A 92 14.35 15.70 14.23
CA SER A 92 15.44 14.97 13.59
C SER A 92 14.90 13.90 12.62
N PRO A 93 15.64 13.54 11.55
CA PRO A 93 15.20 12.49 10.64
C PRO A 93 14.86 11.17 11.32
N GLN A 94 15.55 10.85 12.42
CA GLN A 94 15.35 9.68 13.25
C GLN A 94 13.99 9.73 13.97
N ALA A 95 13.68 10.86 14.60
CA ALA A 95 12.41 11.06 15.29
C ALA A 95 11.24 11.07 14.29
N TRP A 96 11.40 11.70 13.13
CA TRP A 96 10.41 11.66 12.06
C TRP A 96 10.13 10.23 11.59
N LEU A 97 11.17 9.44 11.36
CA LEU A 97 11.04 8.05 10.93
C LEU A 97 10.40 7.18 12.04
N ALA A 98 10.80 7.35 13.30
CA ALA A 98 10.22 6.64 14.44
C ALA A 98 8.70 6.83 14.54
N VAL A 99 8.20 8.06 14.35
CA VAL A 99 6.75 8.35 14.30
C VAL A 99 6.05 7.57 13.20
N ARG A 100 6.65 7.53 12.00
CA ARG A 100 6.07 6.84 10.85
C ARG A 100 6.08 5.33 11.02
N LEU A 101 7.20 4.76 11.46
CA LEU A 101 7.31 3.33 11.77
C LEU A 101 6.26 2.91 12.78
N ARG A 102 6.11 3.65 13.88
CA ARG A 102 5.11 3.35 14.91
C ARG A 102 3.68 3.39 14.36
N ARG A 103 3.33 4.43 13.59
CA ARG A 103 2.00 4.54 12.97
C ARG A 103 1.69 3.43 11.96
N LEU A 104 2.69 2.92 11.26
CA LEU A 104 2.53 1.84 10.28
C LEU A 104 2.50 0.45 10.93
N ALA A 105 3.33 0.21 11.95
CA ALA A 105 3.44 -1.10 12.59
C ALA A 105 2.40 -1.35 13.67
N TRP A 106 1.98 -0.31 14.42
CA TRP A 106 1.06 -0.46 15.54
C TRP A 106 -0.29 -1.09 15.16
N PRO A 107 -0.95 -0.71 14.04
CA PRO A 107 -2.19 -1.34 13.60
C PRO A 107 -2.06 -2.83 13.22
N LEU A 108 -0.84 -3.34 13.03
CA LEU A 108 -0.61 -4.76 12.71
C LEU A 108 -0.73 -5.68 13.92
N LEU A 109 -0.45 -5.16 15.13
CA LEU A 109 -0.54 -5.94 16.36
C LEU A 109 -1.95 -6.49 16.62
N PRO A 110 -3.05 -5.71 16.51
CA PRO A 110 -4.39 -6.27 16.66
C PRO A 110 -4.77 -7.24 15.53
N LEU A 111 -4.28 -7.03 14.30
CA LEU A 111 -4.49 -7.99 13.22
C LEU A 111 -3.85 -9.34 13.58
N ALA A 112 -2.59 -9.33 14.01
CA ALA A 112 -1.87 -10.53 14.41
C ALA A 112 -2.50 -11.19 15.65
N ALA A 113 -2.95 -10.40 16.63
CA ALA A 113 -3.62 -10.91 17.83
C ALA A 113 -4.91 -11.68 17.49
N VAL A 114 -5.61 -11.32 16.42
CA VAL A 114 -6.78 -12.06 15.93
C VAL A 114 -6.36 -13.23 15.06
N TRP A 115 -5.51 -13.01 14.06
CA TRP A 115 -5.22 -14.01 13.03
C TRP A 115 -4.26 -15.12 13.45
N ILE A 116 -3.43 -14.93 14.47
CA ILE A 116 -2.57 -16.01 14.97
C ILE A 116 -3.40 -17.14 15.60
N PRO A 117 -4.29 -16.89 16.58
CA PRO A 117 -5.10 -17.97 17.17
C PRO A 117 -6.27 -18.42 16.29
N LEU A 118 -6.78 -17.55 15.40
CA LEU A 118 -8.02 -17.82 14.66
C LEU A 118 -8.01 -19.12 13.84
N PRO A 119 -6.97 -19.43 13.02
CA PRO A 119 -6.94 -20.69 12.29
C PRO A 119 -6.97 -21.91 13.20
N HIS A 120 -6.23 -21.89 14.32
CA HIS A 120 -6.24 -23.00 15.27
C HIS A 120 -7.64 -23.23 15.85
N VAL A 121 -8.33 -22.16 16.26
CA VAL A 121 -9.69 -22.25 16.80
C VAL A 121 -10.67 -22.79 15.75
N LEU A 122 -10.65 -22.24 14.53
CA LEU A 122 -11.57 -22.66 13.48
C LEU A 122 -11.34 -24.12 13.04
N LEU A 123 -10.09 -24.59 12.99
CA LEU A 123 -9.79 -26.01 12.75
C LEU A 123 -10.38 -26.91 13.84
N THR A 124 -10.30 -26.52 15.12
CA THR A 124 -10.91 -27.30 16.22
C THR A 124 -12.44 -27.31 16.16
N LEU A 125 -13.05 -26.33 15.50
CA LEU A 125 -14.50 -26.26 15.26
C LEU A 125 -14.94 -27.00 13.99
N GLY A 126 -14.01 -27.69 13.30
CA GLY A 126 -14.31 -28.48 12.11
C GLY A 126 -14.42 -27.66 10.82
N VAL A 127 -13.95 -26.41 10.79
CA VAL A 127 -13.86 -25.65 9.54
C VAL A 127 -12.84 -26.33 8.61
N PRO A 128 -13.14 -26.51 7.31
CA PRO A 128 -12.21 -27.14 6.37
C PRO A 128 -10.85 -26.43 6.34
N GLU A 129 -9.77 -27.23 6.31
CA GLU A 129 -8.39 -26.74 6.42
C GLU A 129 -7.98 -25.86 5.23
N GLN A 130 -8.23 -26.30 3.99
CA GLN A 130 -7.74 -25.61 2.80
C GLN A 130 -8.31 -24.18 2.63
N PRO A 131 -9.63 -23.91 2.78
CA PRO A 131 -10.16 -22.55 2.72
C PRO A 131 -9.54 -21.63 3.77
N LEU A 132 -9.29 -22.16 4.97
CA LEU A 132 -8.71 -21.43 6.08
C LEU A 132 -7.23 -21.11 5.86
N GLU A 133 -6.45 -22.06 5.35
CA GLU A 133 -5.06 -21.85 4.95
C GLU A 133 -4.96 -20.77 3.86
N VAL A 134 -5.84 -20.83 2.85
CA VAL A 134 -5.92 -19.81 1.79
C VAL A 134 -6.21 -18.44 2.39
N GLY A 135 -7.20 -18.31 3.27
CA GLY A 135 -7.51 -17.04 3.95
C GLY A 135 -6.35 -16.52 4.80
N ALA A 136 -5.70 -17.38 5.58
CA ALA A 136 -4.57 -17.02 6.44
C ALA A 136 -3.35 -16.56 5.62
N ARG A 137 -3.06 -17.23 4.50
CA ARG A 137 -1.98 -16.88 3.59
C ARG A 137 -2.25 -15.55 2.89
N LEU A 138 -3.45 -15.38 2.32
CA LEU A 138 -3.82 -14.16 1.59
C LEU A 138 -3.91 -12.93 2.51
N THR A 139 -4.33 -13.10 3.77
CA THR A 139 -4.32 -12.01 4.77
C THR A 139 -2.92 -11.49 5.01
N GLY A 140 -1.93 -12.37 5.17
CA GLY A 140 -0.54 -11.96 5.31
C GLY A 140 0.01 -11.40 4.01
N GLN A 141 -0.24 -12.06 2.87
CA GLN A 141 0.23 -11.61 1.55
C GLN A 141 -0.14 -10.16 1.27
N LEU A 142 -1.34 -9.72 1.68
CA LEU A 142 -1.77 -8.32 1.55
C LEU A 142 -0.74 -7.32 2.10
N LEU A 143 -0.03 -7.67 3.18
CA LEU A 143 0.96 -6.82 3.85
C LEU A 143 2.18 -6.47 2.99
N TRP A 144 2.35 -7.09 1.82
CA TRP A 144 3.42 -6.79 0.88
C TRP A 144 3.52 -5.30 0.58
N PHE A 145 2.39 -4.62 0.35
CA PHE A 145 2.38 -3.19 0.06
C PHE A 145 2.98 -2.41 1.23
N LEU A 146 2.63 -2.77 2.45
CA LEU A 146 3.13 -2.12 3.66
C LEU A 146 4.64 -2.32 3.81
N ALA A 147 5.17 -3.51 3.51
CA ALA A 147 6.62 -3.77 3.51
C ALA A 147 7.35 -2.85 2.53
N VAL A 148 6.85 -2.73 1.30
CA VAL A 148 7.44 -1.86 0.28
C VAL A 148 7.25 -0.37 0.63
N TYR A 149 6.11 0.00 1.21
CA TYR A 149 5.87 1.38 1.64
C TYR A 149 6.80 1.78 2.80
N LEU A 150 7.07 0.86 3.73
CA LEU A 150 8.07 1.05 4.80
C LEU A 150 9.46 1.32 4.23
N LEU A 151 9.86 0.60 3.19
CA LEU A 151 11.11 0.87 2.46
C LEU A 151 11.12 2.30 1.92
N ALA A 152 10.05 2.71 1.23
CA ALA A 152 9.95 4.06 0.65
C ALA A 152 9.95 5.18 1.72
N VAL A 153 9.29 4.95 2.86
CA VAL A 153 9.30 5.87 4.00
C VAL A 153 10.71 5.96 4.60
N THR A 154 11.37 4.83 4.81
CA THR A 154 12.73 4.77 5.37
C THR A 154 13.76 5.43 4.45
N ALA A 155 13.59 5.25 3.12
CA ALA A 155 14.45 5.88 2.13
C ALA A 155 14.20 7.38 1.96
N THR A 156 13.05 7.93 2.41
CA THR A 156 12.63 9.31 2.13
C THR A 156 13.70 10.36 2.45
N PRO A 157 14.35 10.39 3.64
CA PRO A 157 15.32 11.45 3.95
C PRO A 157 16.51 11.47 2.98
N TYR A 158 16.98 10.29 2.56
CA TYR A 158 18.08 10.15 1.61
C TYR A 158 17.64 10.44 0.17
N ALA A 159 16.48 9.91 -0.20
CA ALA A 159 15.85 10.10 -1.50
C ALA A 159 15.56 11.58 -1.78
N LEU A 160 15.16 12.34 -0.76
CA LEU A 160 14.92 13.78 -0.88
C LEU A 160 16.22 14.58 -1.07
N ARG A 161 17.29 14.24 -0.34
CA ARG A 161 18.62 14.85 -0.53
C ARG A 161 19.15 14.60 -1.95
N LEU A 162 19.01 13.37 -2.45
CA LEU A 162 19.38 13.04 -3.83
C LEU A 162 18.52 13.80 -4.83
N HIS A 163 17.21 13.92 -4.58
CA HIS A 163 16.28 14.67 -5.42
C HIS A 163 16.61 16.16 -5.49
N GLU A 164 16.97 16.78 -4.36
CA GLU A 164 17.40 18.19 -4.32
C GLU A 164 18.70 18.41 -5.08
N ARG A 165 19.66 17.46 -4.97
CA ARG A 165 20.97 17.57 -5.63
C ARG A 165 20.94 17.26 -7.13
N TYR A 166 20.18 16.26 -7.55
CA TYR A 166 20.24 15.69 -8.89
C TYR A 166 18.94 15.82 -9.70
N GLY A 167 17.84 16.23 -9.07
CA GLY A 167 16.56 16.45 -9.73
C GLY A 167 16.09 15.23 -10.53
N TRP A 168 15.77 15.45 -11.82
CA TRP A 168 15.20 14.43 -12.71
C TRP A 168 16.12 13.23 -12.95
N ARG A 169 17.43 13.38 -12.70
CA ARG A 169 18.39 12.27 -12.86
C ARG A 169 18.06 11.13 -11.90
N VAL A 170 17.47 11.40 -10.74
CA VAL A 170 17.10 10.35 -9.75
C VAL A 170 16.04 9.39 -10.31
N PRO A 171 14.81 9.83 -10.67
CA PRO A 171 13.83 8.92 -11.26
C PRO A 171 14.29 8.32 -12.59
N ALA A 172 15.12 9.01 -13.38
CA ALA A 172 15.70 8.45 -14.60
C ALA A 172 16.66 7.28 -14.32
N THR A 173 17.54 7.41 -13.33
CA THR A 173 18.43 6.30 -12.91
C THR A 173 17.64 5.14 -12.32
N LEU A 174 16.57 5.42 -11.55
CA LEU A 174 15.69 4.37 -11.03
C LEU A 174 14.96 3.64 -12.18
N ALA A 175 14.44 4.38 -13.16
CA ALA A 175 13.82 3.78 -14.35
C ALA A 175 14.82 2.95 -15.17
N ALA A 176 16.06 3.43 -15.34
CA ALA A 176 17.13 2.67 -16.00
C ALA A 176 17.47 1.39 -15.22
N GLY A 177 17.52 1.44 -13.88
CA GLY A 177 17.66 0.25 -13.04
C GLY A 177 16.52 -0.75 -13.23
N ALA A 178 15.28 -0.27 -13.42
CA ALA A 178 14.15 -1.14 -13.71
C ALA A 178 14.26 -1.83 -15.09
N VAL A 179 14.69 -1.09 -16.11
CA VAL A 179 14.99 -1.66 -17.44
C VAL A 179 16.07 -2.74 -17.34
N LEU A 180 17.20 -2.43 -16.68
CA LEU A 180 18.31 -3.39 -16.54
C LEU A 180 17.90 -4.65 -15.78
N THR A 181 17.06 -4.49 -14.75
CA THR A 181 16.54 -5.62 -13.97
C THR A 181 15.64 -6.52 -14.82
N ASP A 182 14.71 -5.95 -15.58
CA ASP A 182 13.84 -6.71 -16.48
C ASP A 182 14.65 -7.39 -17.60
N VAL A 183 15.61 -6.69 -18.21
CA VAL A 183 16.51 -7.26 -19.22
C VAL A 183 17.28 -8.44 -18.64
N ALA A 184 17.89 -8.30 -17.47
CA ALA A 184 18.61 -9.38 -16.82
C ALA A 184 17.69 -10.56 -16.49
N ARG A 185 16.51 -10.30 -15.91
CA ARG A 185 15.51 -11.32 -15.58
C ARG A 185 15.07 -12.10 -16.82
N PHE A 186 14.62 -11.42 -17.86
CA PHE A 186 14.05 -12.07 -19.05
C PHE A 186 15.10 -12.69 -19.98
N SER A 187 16.34 -12.17 -20.01
CA SER A 187 17.42 -12.77 -20.83
C SER A 187 18.07 -13.98 -20.17
N THR A 188 18.12 -14.04 -18.83
CA THR A 188 18.76 -15.15 -18.10
C THR A 188 17.77 -16.18 -17.55
N GLY A 189 16.49 -15.84 -17.44
CA GLY A 189 15.48 -16.63 -16.75
C GLY A 189 15.62 -16.63 -15.21
N PHE A 190 16.56 -15.86 -14.65
CA PHE A 190 16.78 -15.82 -13.21
C PHE A 190 15.77 -14.89 -12.51
N GLU A 191 14.58 -15.42 -12.23
CA GLU A 191 13.46 -14.73 -11.60
C GLU A 191 13.80 -13.91 -10.34
N PRO A 192 14.68 -14.37 -9.41
CA PRO A 192 15.00 -13.61 -8.20
C PRO A 192 15.57 -12.21 -8.45
N VAL A 193 16.27 -11.97 -9.57
CA VAL A 193 16.78 -10.63 -9.92
C VAL A 193 15.64 -9.62 -10.09
N GLY A 194 14.47 -10.07 -10.55
CA GLY A 194 13.29 -9.22 -10.73
C GLY A 194 12.85 -8.48 -9.46
N TYR A 195 13.13 -9.04 -8.27
CA TYR A 195 12.76 -8.40 -7.00
C TYR A 195 13.50 -7.07 -6.75
N LEU A 196 14.61 -6.79 -7.44
CA LEU A 196 15.25 -5.47 -7.41
C LEU A 196 14.31 -4.35 -7.88
N ASN A 197 13.35 -4.67 -8.76
CA ASN A 197 12.35 -3.70 -9.21
C ASN A 197 11.41 -3.23 -8.11
N ILE A 198 11.30 -3.94 -6.99
CA ILE A 198 10.58 -3.42 -5.81
C ILE A 198 11.18 -2.08 -5.39
N VAL A 199 12.51 -1.95 -5.47
CA VAL A 199 13.18 -0.68 -5.18
C VAL A 199 13.04 0.26 -6.36
N PHE A 200 13.43 -0.17 -7.56
CA PHE A 200 13.54 0.73 -8.71
C PHE A 200 12.19 1.30 -9.16
N VAL A 201 11.18 0.46 -9.37
CA VAL A 201 9.86 0.88 -9.87
C VAL A 201 9.15 1.75 -8.84
N TRP A 202 9.04 1.28 -7.60
CA TRP A 202 8.25 2.00 -6.60
C TRP A 202 8.92 3.29 -6.12
N LEU A 203 10.25 3.32 -6.00
CA LEU A 203 10.94 4.58 -5.70
C LEU A 203 10.91 5.54 -6.89
N ALA A 204 10.92 5.08 -8.14
CA ALA A 204 10.78 5.96 -9.31
C ALA A 204 9.42 6.68 -9.30
N VAL A 205 8.33 5.94 -9.03
CA VAL A 205 6.99 6.53 -8.89
C VAL A 205 6.87 7.42 -7.65
N HIS A 206 7.48 7.03 -6.53
CA HIS A 206 7.53 7.84 -5.30
C HIS A 206 8.22 9.19 -5.52
N GLN A 207 9.31 9.22 -6.29
CA GLN A 207 10.02 10.44 -6.68
C GLN A 207 9.13 11.42 -7.46
N LEU A 208 8.18 10.94 -8.28
CA LEU A 208 7.20 11.83 -8.94
C LEU A 208 6.37 12.63 -7.91
N GLY A 209 6.10 12.04 -6.75
CA GLY A 209 5.46 12.73 -5.63
C GLY A 209 6.28 13.92 -5.12
N PHE A 210 7.61 13.84 -5.13
CA PHE A 210 8.49 14.96 -4.76
C PHE A 210 8.42 16.09 -5.79
N PHE A 211 8.43 15.75 -7.09
CA PHE A 211 8.21 16.75 -8.14
C PHE A 211 6.85 17.43 -8.02
N TYR A 212 5.80 16.66 -7.69
CA TYR A 212 4.47 17.22 -7.44
C TYR A 212 4.48 18.19 -6.25
N ALA A 213 5.06 17.79 -5.10
CA ALA A 213 5.12 18.64 -3.91
C ALA A 213 5.85 19.97 -4.14
N GLN A 214 6.81 19.98 -5.08
CA GLN A 214 7.55 21.17 -5.51
C GLN A 214 6.85 21.96 -6.64
N GLY A 215 5.72 21.49 -7.18
CA GLY A 215 5.03 22.12 -8.31
C GLY A 215 5.79 21.99 -9.64
N ARG A 216 6.62 20.96 -9.79
CA ARG A 216 7.51 20.76 -10.95
C ARG A 216 6.94 19.84 -12.03
N LEU A 217 5.78 19.22 -11.81
CA LEU A 217 5.06 18.45 -12.84
C LEU A 217 4.28 19.38 -13.78
N ARG A 218 5.00 20.06 -14.68
CA ARG A 218 4.45 21.11 -15.57
C ARG A 218 3.70 20.57 -16.80
N ARG A 219 3.98 19.35 -17.23
CA ARG A 219 3.38 18.72 -18.43
C ARG A 219 2.74 17.38 -18.09
N PRO A 220 1.70 17.36 -17.24
CA PRO A 220 1.08 16.10 -16.80
C PRO A 220 0.42 15.32 -17.96
N TRP A 221 0.02 16.00 -19.05
CA TRP A 221 -0.46 15.34 -20.27
C TRP A 221 0.62 14.53 -20.99
N ALA A 222 1.86 15.02 -21.04
CA ALA A 222 2.96 14.30 -21.68
C ALA A 222 3.33 13.06 -20.86
N LEU A 223 3.25 13.17 -19.54
CA LEU A 223 3.45 12.04 -18.63
C LEU A 223 2.33 10.99 -18.80
N ALA A 224 1.08 11.44 -18.93
CA ALA A 224 -0.08 10.59 -19.15
C ALA A 224 0.03 9.82 -20.48
N ALA A 225 0.17 10.56 -21.58
CA ALA A 225 0.26 10.00 -22.93
C ALA A 225 1.51 9.12 -23.09
N GLY A 226 2.67 9.62 -22.66
CA GLY A 226 3.94 8.88 -22.75
C GLY A 226 3.94 7.60 -21.92
N GLY A 227 3.39 7.65 -20.70
CA GLY A 227 3.30 6.48 -19.82
C GLY A 227 2.39 5.39 -20.38
N PHE A 228 1.17 5.73 -20.81
CA PHE A 228 0.25 4.75 -21.40
C PHE A 228 0.71 4.26 -22.78
N ALA A 229 1.32 5.11 -23.60
CA ALA A 229 1.91 4.69 -24.88
C ALA A 229 3.08 3.73 -24.68
N ALA A 230 3.98 4.02 -23.71
CA ALA A 230 5.07 3.12 -23.36
C ALA A 230 4.53 1.78 -22.82
N ALA A 231 3.50 1.79 -21.96
CA ALA A 231 2.85 0.57 -21.49
C ALA A 231 2.26 -0.25 -22.65
N ALA A 232 1.60 0.40 -23.61
CA ALA A 232 1.07 -0.26 -24.81
C ALA A 232 2.16 -0.85 -25.69
N LEU A 233 3.29 -0.16 -25.86
CA LEU A 233 4.42 -0.69 -26.61
C LEU A 233 5.04 -1.90 -25.89
N LEU A 234 5.23 -1.81 -24.57
CA LEU A 234 5.78 -2.90 -23.77
C LEU A 234 4.87 -4.13 -23.77
N VAL A 235 3.56 -3.95 -23.64
CA VAL A 235 2.60 -5.07 -23.67
C VAL A 235 2.43 -5.67 -25.07
N SER A 236 2.50 -4.86 -26.13
CA SER A 236 2.31 -5.36 -27.50
C SER A 236 3.55 -5.98 -28.12
N GLN A 237 4.76 -5.54 -27.73
CA GLN A 237 6.02 -5.99 -28.33
C GLN A 237 6.96 -6.68 -27.34
N GLY A 238 6.79 -6.46 -26.04
CA GLY A 238 7.65 -7.00 -25.00
C GLY A 238 7.08 -8.27 -24.35
N PRO A 239 7.83 -8.90 -23.44
CA PRO A 239 7.42 -10.12 -22.72
C PRO A 239 6.38 -9.84 -21.62
N TYR A 240 5.73 -8.68 -21.64
CA TYR A 240 4.88 -8.21 -20.56
C TYR A 240 3.42 -8.61 -20.76
N PRO A 241 2.77 -9.24 -19.78
CA PRO A 241 1.35 -9.54 -19.89
C PRO A 241 0.52 -8.26 -19.92
N GLY A 242 -0.67 -8.29 -20.53
CA GLY A 242 -1.56 -7.13 -20.57
C GLY A 242 -2.08 -6.70 -19.19
N SER A 243 -2.26 -7.65 -18.26
CA SER A 243 -2.75 -7.37 -16.92
C SER A 243 -1.70 -6.69 -16.04
N MET A 244 -2.08 -5.62 -15.34
CA MET A 244 -1.27 -4.93 -14.32
C MET A 244 -1.48 -5.49 -12.90
N ILE A 245 -2.14 -6.64 -12.79
CA ILE A 245 -2.24 -7.46 -11.57
C ILE A 245 -1.84 -8.90 -11.90
N GLY A 246 -1.46 -9.66 -10.88
CA GLY A 246 -1.28 -11.11 -11.03
C GLY A 246 -2.62 -11.79 -11.29
N LEU A 247 -2.70 -12.56 -12.37
CA LEU A 247 -3.87 -13.38 -12.71
C LEU A 247 -3.52 -14.86 -12.57
N PRO A 248 -4.43 -15.70 -12.05
CA PRO A 248 -4.23 -17.15 -12.02
C PRO A 248 -3.94 -17.69 -13.43
N GLY A 249 -2.91 -18.53 -13.56
CA GLY A 249 -2.53 -19.17 -14.83
C GLY A 249 -1.61 -18.34 -15.73
N ALA A 250 -1.27 -17.09 -15.39
CA ALA A 250 -0.28 -16.32 -16.12
C ALA A 250 1.15 -16.71 -15.70
N GLU A 251 2.03 -16.97 -16.68
CA GLU A 251 3.44 -17.32 -16.42
C GLU A 251 4.21 -16.17 -15.77
N VAL A 252 3.91 -14.93 -16.20
CA VAL A 252 4.54 -13.70 -15.70
C VAL A 252 3.49 -12.82 -15.04
N SER A 253 3.82 -12.25 -13.89
CA SER A 253 3.03 -11.20 -13.23
C SER A 253 3.76 -9.87 -13.34
N ASN A 254 3.04 -8.82 -13.73
CA ASN A 254 3.56 -7.46 -13.72
C ASN A 254 3.75 -6.87 -12.32
N MET A 255 3.24 -7.52 -11.26
CA MET A 255 3.26 -7.02 -9.87
C MET A 255 4.14 -7.83 -8.92
N ALA A 256 4.52 -9.04 -9.31
CA ALA A 256 5.25 -9.97 -8.46
C ALA A 256 6.34 -10.70 -9.27
N PRO A 257 7.53 -10.09 -9.43
CA PRO A 257 7.92 -8.73 -9.01
C PRO A 257 7.39 -7.62 -9.95
N PRO A 258 7.39 -6.34 -9.53
CA PRO A 258 6.95 -5.22 -10.38
C PRO A 258 7.80 -5.11 -11.64
N THR A 259 7.18 -4.86 -12.79
CA THR A 259 7.87 -4.74 -14.08
C THR A 259 7.96 -3.30 -14.57
N LEU A 260 8.75 -3.08 -15.63
CA LEU A 260 8.79 -1.82 -16.36
C LEU A 260 7.40 -1.41 -16.90
N ALA A 261 6.54 -2.37 -17.23
CA ALA A 261 5.17 -2.09 -17.67
C ALA A 261 4.34 -1.40 -16.57
N VAL A 262 4.49 -1.82 -15.31
CA VAL A 262 3.84 -1.13 -14.17
C VAL A 262 4.41 0.26 -13.94
N LEU A 263 5.72 0.45 -14.12
CA LEU A 263 6.32 1.78 -14.07
C LEU A 263 5.68 2.68 -15.14
N ALA A 264 5.57 2.21 -16.38
CA ALA A 264 4.98 2.95 -17.50
C ALA A 264 3.51 3.32 -17.24
N VAL A 265 2.69 2.36 -16.82
CA VAL A 265 1.29 2.60 -16.39
C VAL A 265 1.26 3.61 -15.24
N GLY A 266 2.17 3.50 -14.28
CA GLY A 266 2.29 4.43 -13.17
C GLY A 266 2.58 5.87 -13.60
N LEU A 267 3.46 6.08 -14.58
CA LEU A 267 3.65 7.40 -15.19
C LEU A 267 2.33 7.90 -15.80
N GLY A 268 1.67 7.04 -16.58
CA GLY A 268 0.39 7.31 -17.22
C GLY A 268 -0.68 7.78 -16.23
N GLN A 269 -0.87 6.99 -15.17
CA GLN A 269 -1.82 7.26 -14.09
C GLN A 269 -1.49 8.54 -13.33
N VAL A 270 -0.23 8.79 -12.97
CA VAL A 270 0.17 10.03 -12.27
C VAL A 270 -0.10 11.25 -13.13
N GLY A 271 0.25 11.19 -14.42
CA GLY A 271 -0.06 12.27 -15.37
C GLY A 271 -1.55 12.54 -15.46
N LEU A 272 -2.35 11.47 -15.61
CA LEU A 272 -3.82 11.56 -15.68
C LEU A 272 -4.42 12.13 -14.39
N ALA A 273 -3.98 11.65 -13.21
CA ALA A 273 -4.46 12.12 -11.93
C ALA A 273 -4.17 13.62 -11.72
N VAL A 274 -2.98 14.08 -12.09
CA VAL A 274 -2.61 15.51 -11.99
C VAL A 274 -3.40 16.35 -12.99
N LEU A 275 -3.68 15.86 -14.20
CA LEU A 275 -4.56 16.52 -15.16
C LEU A 275 -5.99 16.68 -14.62
N LEU A 276 -6.52 15.63 -14.00
CA LEU A 276 -7.87 15.61 -13.45
C LEU A 276 -8.00 16.37 -12.12
N ARG A 277 -6.89 16.76 -11.48
CA ARG A 277 -6.87 17.44 -10.19
C ARG A 277 -7.85 18.61 -10.06
N PRO A 278 -7.96 19.56 -11.02
CA PRO A 278 -8.91 20.69 -10.90
C PRO A 278 -10.38 20.25 -10.86
N TRP A 279 -10.71 19.12 -11.49
CA TRP A 279 -12.06 18.56 -11.53
C TRP A 279 -12.34 17.74 -10.28
N LEU A 280 -11.37 16.93 -9.88
CA LEU A 280 -11.43 16.11 -8.67
C LEU A 280 -11.59 16.96 -7.40
N LEU A 281 -10.94 18.13 -7.33
CA LEU A 281 -11.07 19.05 -6.20
C LEU A 281 -12.40 19.81 -6.15
N LYS A 282 -13.19 19.82 -7.24
CA LYS A 282 -14.56 20.37 -7.22
C LYS A 282 -15.56 19.42 -6.57
N LEU A 283 -15.22 18.14 -6.42
CA LEU A 283 -16.08 17.17 -5.75
C LEU A 283 -16.19 17.51 -4.26
N SER A 284 -17.43 17.71 -3.77
CA SER A 284 -17.70 17.96 -2.34
C SER A 284 -17.48 16.69 -1.51
N SER A 285 -16.21 16.38 -1.28
CA SER A 285 -15.75 15.13 -0.65
C SER A 285 -15.21 15.33 0.77
N GLY A 286 -15.16 16.57 1.27
CA GLY A 286 -14.48 16.90 2.54
C GLY A 286 -14.97 16.09 3.75
N ARG A 287 -16.28 15.86 3.89
CA ARG A 287 -16.84 15.03 4.99
C ARG A 287 -16.42 13.57 4.86
N VAL A 288 -16.49 13.01 3.65
CA VAL A 288 -16.10 11.63 3.36
C VAL A 288 -14.60 11.45 3.62
N LEU A 289 -13.76 12.37 3.15
CA LEU A 289 -12.31 12.32 3.37
C LEU A 289 -11.93 12.46 4.84
N ALA A 290 -12.61 13.34 5.59
CA ALA A 290 -12.39 13.49 7.03
C ALA A 290 -12.77 12.24 7.83
N TRP A 291 -13.82 11.51 7.41
CA TRP A 291 -14.23 10.25 8.02
C TRP A 291 -13.34 9.08 7.59
N ALA A 292 -13.04 8.94 6.30
CA ALA A 292 -12.30 7.81 5.75
C ALA A 292 -10.79 7.90 6.01
N GLY A 293 -10.21 9.10 5.94
CA GLY A 293 -8.76 9.31 6.06
C GLY A 293 -8.13 8.70 7.31
N PRO A 294 -8.67 8.92 8.52
CA PRO A 294 -8.19 8.29 9.76
C PRO A 294 -8.49 6.80 9.91
N ARG A 295 -9.15 6.17 8.92
CA ARG A 295 -9.59 4.77 8.91
C ARG A 295 -8.96 3.96 7.77
N ILE A 296 -8.04 4.55 7.00
CA ILE A 296 -7.47 3.92 5.80
C ILE A 296 -6.68 2.67 6.16
N MET A 297 -5.88 2.70 7.24
CA MET A 297 -5.07 1.53 7.61
C MET A 297 -5.94 0.39 8.12
N THR A 298 -6.99 0.71 8.86
CA THR A 298 -7.98 -0.27 9.31
C THR A 298 -8.74 -0.85 8.12
N ALA A 299 -9.16 0.00 7.17
CA ALA A 299 -9.80 -0.46 5.94
C ALA A 299 -8.89 -1.43 5.17
N TYR A 300 -7.62 -1.05 5.01
CA TYR A 300 -6.60 -1.89 4.40
C TYR A 300 -6.44 -3.23 5.10
N LEU A 301 -6.23 -3.28 6.42
CA LEU A 301 -5.94 -4.53 7.11
C LEU A 301 -7.14 -5.48 7.21
N TRP A 302 -8.36 -4.95 7.23
CA TRP A 302 -9.56 -5.73 7.59
C TRP A 302 -10.50 -6.06 6.42
N HIS A 303 -10.32 -5.46 5.24
CA HIS A 303 -11.22 -5.74 4.11
C HIS A 303 -11.12 -7.18 3.57
N MET A 304 -9.92 -7.79 3.55
CA MET A 304 -9.74 -9.20 3.18
C MET A 304 -10.28 -10.15 4.27
N PRO A 305 -10.03 -9.92 5.57
CA PRO A 305 -10.74 -10.66 6.62
C PRO A 305 -12.26 -10.59 6.52
N ALA A 306 -12.83 -9.42 6.16
CA ALA A 306 -14.27 -9.32 5.91
C ALA A 306 -14.71 -10.19 4.71
N LEU A 307 -13.93 -10.19 3.63
CA LEU A 307 -14.16 -11.07 2.48
C LEU A 307 -14.10 -12.55 2.86
N PHE A 308 -13.11 -12.97 3.65
CA PHE A 308 -12.98 -14.37 4.06
C PHE A 308 -14.08 -14.82 5.01
N ALA A 309 -14.55 -13.93 5.91
CA ALA A 309 -15.70 -14.23 6.75
C ALA A 309 -16.96 -14.44 5.91
N VAL A 310 -17.26 -13.54 4.97
CA VAL A 310 -18.44 -13.69 4.09
C VAL A 310 -18.29 -14.91 3.19
N THR A 311 -17.10 -15.16 2.62
CA THR A 311 -16.82 -16.35 1.79
C THR A 311 -16.98 -17.64 2.58
N GLY A 312 -16.46 -17.70 3.81
CA GLY A 312 -16.58 -18.86 4.68
C GLY A 312 -18.04 -19.19 5.02
N VAL A 313 -18.90 -18.19 5.13
CA VAL A 313 -20.34 -18.41 5.35
C VAL A 313 -21.06 -18.76 4.04
N VAL A 314 -20.94 -17.92 3.01
CA VAL A 314 -21.76 -18.04 1.79
C VAL A 314 -21.29 -19.21 0.91
N VAL A 315 -19.98 -19.31 0.66
CA VAL A 315 -19.44 -20.29 -0.29
C VAL A 315 -19.17 -21.61 0.43
N VAL A 316 -18.51 -21.58 1.59
CA VAL A 316 -18.09 -22.82 2.28
C VAL A 316 -19.21 -23.44 3.10
N LEU A 317 -19.92 -22.67 3.92
CA LEU A 317 -20.96 -23.22 4.81
C LEU A 317 -22.31 -23.40 4.10
N LEU A 318 -22.76 -22.42 3.31
CA LEU A 318 -24.04 -22.49 2.60
C LEU A 318 -23.94 -23.13 1.21
N GLY A 319 -22.73 -23.38 0.70
CA GLY A 319 -22.53 -24.01 -0.61
C GLY A 319 -22.97 -23.15 -1.80
N VAL A 320 -22.98 -21.83 -1.65
CA VAL A 320 -23.39 -20.89 -2.72
C VAL A 320 -22.15 -20.37 -3.45
N ASP A 321 -21.85 -20.97 -4.59
CA ASP A 321 -20.78 -20.54 -5.47
C ASP A 321 -21.05 -19.15 -6.07
N THR A 322 -19.98 -18.45 -6.45
CA THR A 322 -20.13 -17.19 -7.16
C THR A 322 -20.65 -17.41 -8.59
N PRO A 323 -21.56 -16.56 -9.11
CA PRO A 323 -22.03 -16.68 -10.49
C PRO A 323 -20.90 -16.58 -11.53
N ALA A 324 -21.18 -16.99 -12.76
CA ALA A 324 -20.24 -16.83 -13.86
C ALA A 324 -19.84 -15.35 -14.04
N PRO A 325 -18.54 -15.01 -14.09
CA PRO A 325 -18.08 -13.62 -14.21
C PRO A 325 -18.69 -12.91 -15.43
N GLY A 326 -19.18 -11.69 -15.22
CA GLY A 326 -19.79 -10.90 -16.30
C GLY A 326 -21.21 -11.31 -16.70
N SER A 327 -21.78 -12.36 -16.10
CA SER A 327 -23.19 -12.72 -16.30
C SER A 327 -24.15 -11.72 -15.63
N ALA A 328 -25.43 -11.74 -16.02
CA ALA A 328 -26.45 -10.94 -15.34
C ALA A 328 -26.56 -11.28 -13.85
N GLY A 329 -26.42 -12.57 -13.48
CA GLY A 329 -26.41 -13.02 -12.10
C GLY A 329 -25.24 -12.48 -11.29
N TRP A 330 -24.06 -12.33 -11.91
CA TRP A 330 -22.89 -11.71 -11.28
C TRP A 330 -23.18 -10.27 -10.86
N PHE A 331 -23.66 -9.44 -11.79
CA PHE A 331 -23.95 -8.03 -11.51
C PHE A 331 -25.17 -7.86 -10.59
N ALA A 332 -26.20 -8.67 -10.75
CA ALA A 332 -27.37 -8.66 -9.88
C ALA A 332 -27.03 -9.08 -8.43
N GLY A 333 -26.00 -9.91 -8.24
CA GLY A 333 -25.52 -10.33 -6.92
C GLY A 333 -24.69 -9.27 -6.18
N TRP A 334 -24.12 -8.28 -6.88
CA TRP A 334 -23.23 -7.28 -6.27
C TRP A 334 -23.85 -6.51 -5.10
N PRO A 335 -25.11 -6.01 -5.16
CA PRO A 335 -25.70 -5.28 -4.03
C PRO A 335 -25.76 -6.13 -2.75
N VAL A 336 -26.15 -7.40 -2.87
CA VAL A 336 -26.23 -8.33 -1.73
C VAL A 336 -24.82 -8.64 -1.21
N TRP A 337 -23.91 -9.01 -2.11
CA TRP A 337 -22.52 -9.36 -1.76
C TRP A 337 -21.79 -8.19 -1.07
N LEU A 338 -21.83 -7.00 -1.65
CA LEU A 338 -21.23 -5.79 -1.07
C LEU A 338 -21.93 -5.37 0.22
N GLY A 339 -23.24 -5.60 0.32
CA GLY A 339 -24.01 -5.37 1.55
C GLY A 339 -23.53 -6.24 2.71
N LEU A 340 -23.35 -7.54 2.48
CA LEU A 340 -22.82 -8.49 3.47
C LEU A 340 -21.39 -8.12 3.88
N LEU A 341 -20.54 -7.76 2.93
CA LEU A 341 -19.17 -7.33 3.19
C LEU A 341 -19.12 -6.04 4.02
N CYS A 342 -19.96 -5.06 3.69
CA CYS A 342 -20.12 -3.84 4.50
C CYS A 342 -20.63 -4.15 5.91
N LEU A 343 -21.55 -5.11 6.06
CA LEU A 343 -22.09 -5.53 7.36
C LEU A 343 -21.00 -6.11 8.26
N VAL A 344 -20.08 -6.91 7.70
CA VAL A 344 -18.91 -7.44 8.43
C VAL A 344 -17.85 -6.36 8.65
N MET A 345 -17.61 -5.51 7.65
CA MET A 345 -16.58 -4.48 7.70
C MET A 345 -16.88 -3.37 8.73
N TRP A 346 -18.16 -3.03 8.91
CA TRP A 346 -18.60 -1.98 9.82
C TRP A 346 -18.16 -2.17 11.29
N PRO A 347 -18.41 -3.32 11.95
CA PRO A 347 -17.93 -3.57 13.31
C PRO A 347 -16.39 -3.62 13.36
N LEU A 348 -15.71 -4.17 12.34
CA LEU A 348 -14.25 -4.18 12.28
C LEU A 348 -13.68 -2.74 12.28
N LEU A 349 -14.25 -1.84 11.48
CA LEU A 349 -13.89 -0.43 11.49
C LEU A 349 -14.11 0.21 12.87
N LYS A 350 -15.25 -0.06 13.53
CA LYS A 350 -15.53 0.48 14.87
C LYS A 350 -14.54 -0.02 15.92
N CYS A 351 -14.26 -1.33 15.92
CA CYS A 351 -13.41 -1.96 16.92
C CYS A 351 -11.92 -1.63 16.75
N PHE A 352 -11.46 -1.52 15.50
CA PHE A 352 -10.04 -1.44 15.19
C PHE A 352 -9.53 -0.05 14.79
N ALA A 353 -10.40 0.90 14.41
CA ALA A 353 -9.97 2.26 14.06
C ALA A 353 -9.25 3.00 15.21
N ARG A 354 -9.53 2.63 16.48
CA ARG A 354 -8.81 3.18 17.64
C ARG A 354 -7.30 2.86 17.63
N PHE A 355 -6.89 1.78 16.96
CA PHE A 355 -5.48 1.41 16.82
C PHE A 355 -4.78 2.15 15.68
N GLU A 356 -5.44 3.04 14.92
CA GLU A 356 -4.72 3.91 13.96
C GLU A 356 -3.89 4.99 14.66
N THR A 357 -4.27 5.33 15.90
CA THR A 357 -3.56 6.25 16.75
C THR A 357 -2.73 5.45 17.76
N PRO A 358 -1.41 5.28 17.54
CA PRO A 358 -0.57 4.66 18.54
C PRO A 358 -0.57 5.48 19.83
N PRO A 359 -0.34 4.86 21.00
CA PRO A 359 -0.19 5.56 22.26
C PRO A 359 0.79 6.72 22.15
N ALA A 360 0.46 7.84 22.79
CA ALA A 360 1.29 9.05 22.83
C ALA A 360 2.52 8.87 23.75
N LEU A 361 3.32 7.84 23.48
CA LEU A 361 4.60 7.62 24.14
C LEU A 361 5.64 8.57 23.54
N PRO A 362 6.52 9.17 24.36
CA PRO A 362 7.60 9.98 23.83
C PRO A 362 8.41 9.17 22.80
N TYR A 363 8.92 9.82 21.77
CA TYR A 363 9.79 9.17 20.79
C TYR A 363 11.21 9.18 21.32
N GLY A 364 11.90 8.05 21.23
CA GLY A 364 13.26 7.95 21.75
C GLY A 364 14.26 8.76 20.95
N THR A 365 15.37 9.11 21.60
CA THR A 365 16.57 9.73 21.00
C THR A 365 17.47 8.68 20.36
N ALA A 366 16.88 7.62 19.77
CA ALA A 366 17.65 6.58 19.11
C ALA A 366 18.51 7.21 18.01
N GLY A 367 19.82 7.00 18.10
CA GLY A 367 20.75 7.39 17.03
C GLY A 367 20.44 6.63 15.74
N VAL A 368 21.12 7.00 14.65
CA VAL A 368 20.90 6.43 13.30
C VAL A 368 20.84 4.89 13.32
N GLY A 369 21.79 4.23 14.00
CA GLY A 369 21.82 2.77 14.09
C GLY A 369 20.58 2.17 14.77
N GLY A 370 20.07 2.80 15.83
CA GLY A 370 18.86 2.34 16.51
C GLY A 370 17.60 2.51 15.64
N THR A 371 17.50 3.61 14.90
CA THR A 371 16.39 3.83 13.96
C THR A 371 16.43 2.86 12.78
N LEU A 372 17.62 2.58 12.24
CA LEU A 372 17.78 1.59 11.16
C LEU A 372 17.49 0.17 11.65
N ALA A 373 17.90 -0.19 12.86
CA ALA A 373 17.54 -1.46 13.47
C ALA A 373 16.02 -1.57 13.69
N ALA A 374 15.37 -0.50 14.16
CA ALA A 374 13.92 -0.45 14.29
C ALA A 374 13.21 -0.63 12.95
N ALA A 375 13.67 0.07 11.91
CA ALA A 375 13.15 -0.07 10.55
C ALA A 375 13.35 -1.48 9.99
N GLY A 376 14.52 -2.08 10.22
CA GLY A 376 14.86 -3.44 9.82
C GLY A 376 14.00 -4.49 10.52
N LEU A 377 13.80 -4.38 11.84
CA LEU A 377 12.93 -5.29 12.60
C LEU A 377 11.46 -5.16 12.19
N VAL A 378 10.96 -3.94 12.04
CA VAL A 378 9.59 -3.71 11.57
C VAL A 378 9.41 -4.24 10.15
N GLY A 379 10.31 -3.87 9.23
CA GLY A 379 10.26 -4.32 7.84
C GLY A 379 10.38 -5.84 7.71
N GLY A 380 11.30 -6.46 8.46
CA GLY A 380 11.47 -7.90 8.53
C GLY A 380 10.24 -8.61 9.08
N GLY A 381 9.63 -8.10 10.16
CA GLY A 381 8.38 -8.65 10.69
C GLY A 381 7.23 -8.58 9.70
N VAL A 382 7.04 -7.43 9.03
CA VAL A 382 6.02 -7.28 7.98
C VAL A 382 6.29 -8.24 6.82
N LEU A 383 7.54 -8.37 6.39
CA LEU A 383 7.92 -9.27 5.30
C LEU A 383 7.69 -10.74 5.67
N THR A 384 8.02 -11.15 6.89
CA THR A 384 7.76 -12.51 7.38
C THR A 384 6.27 -12.84 7.36
N LEU A 385 5.40 -11.93 7.82
CA LEU A 385 3.94 -12.10 7.71
C LEU A 385 3.47 -12.09 6.25
N THR A 386 4.12 -11.28 5.40
CA THR A 386 3.80 -11.22 3.97
C THR A 386 4.04 -12.55 3.27
N VAL A 387 5.18 -13.18 3.53
CA VAL A 387 5.59 -14.43 2.88
C VAL A 387 4.92 -15.64 3.51
N GLY A 388 4.88 -15.70 4.85
CA GLY A 388 4.40 -16.85 5.60
C GLY A 388 2.90 -16.84 5.91
N GLY A 389 2.23 -15.70 5.79
CA GLY A 389 0.82 -15.61 6.20
C GLY A 389 0.63 -15.66 7.71
N PHE A 390 -0.58 -16.07 8.10
CA PHE A 390 -0.96 -16.40 9.47
C PHE A 390 -1.25 -17.89 9.67
N ALA A 391 -0.69 -18.74 8.80
CA ALA A 391 -0.84 -20.18 8.94
C ALA A 391 -0.26 -20.68 10.28
N PRO A 392 -0.82 -21.73 10.89
CA PRO A 392 -0.27 -22.39 12.08
C PRO A 392 1.25 -22.60 12.01
N GLY A 393 2.00 -22.04 12.96
CA GLY A 393 3.46 -22.19 13.00
C GLY A 393 4.18 -21.09 13.79
N THR A 394 5.50 -21.19 13.87
CA THR A 394 6.34 -20.23 14.62
C THR A 394 6.58 -18.90 13.89
N GLY A 395 6.44 -18.89 12.55
CA GLY A 395 6.69 -17.72 11.70
C GLY A 395 5.92 -16.46 12.12
N PRO A 396 4.58 -16.51 12.28
CA PRO A 396 3.80 -15.37 12.73
C PRO A 396 4.23 -14.83 14.11
N PHE A 397 4.61 -15.71 15.04
CA PHE A 397 5.08 -15.29 16.37
C PHE A 397 6.43 -14.56 16.29
N LEU A 398 7.39 -15.10 15.52
CA LEU A 398 8.69 -14.46 15.29
C LEU A 398 8.51 -13.09 14.62
N ALA A 399 7.56 -12.98 13.70
CA ALA A 399 7.24 -11.72 13.05
C ALA A 399 6.67 -10.68 14.02
N VAL A 400 5.75 -11.08 14.92
CA VAL A 400 5.22 -10.20 15.97
C VAL A 400 6.33 -9.78 16.94
N LEU A 401 7.22 -10.69 17.33
CA LEU A 401 8.37 -10.35 18.17
C LEU A 401 9.28 -9.31 17.50
N ALA A 402 9.54 -9.44 16.20
CA ALA A 402 10.28 -8.45 15.43
C ALA A 402 9.55 -7.10 15.38
N LEU A 403 8.23 -7.09 15.12
CA LEU A 403 7.42 -5.86 15.13
C LEU A 403 7.47 -5.16 16.49
N VAL A 404 7.26 -5.90 17.59
CA VAL A 404 7.31 -5.36 18.95
C VAL A 404 8.71 -4.88 19.29
N GLY A 405 9.76 -5.64 18.97
CA GLY A 405 11.15 -5.24 19.17
C GLY A 405 11.49 -3.94 18.44
N GLY A 406 11.08 -3.83 17.17
CA GLY A 406 11.26 -2.60 16.39
C GLY A 406 10.49 -1.41 16.98
N LEU A 407 9.26 -1.62 17.45
CA LEU A 407 8.48 -0.59 18.14
C LEU A 407 9.14 -0.14 19.45
N LEU A 408 9.66 -1.07 20.26
CA LEU A 408 10.36 -0.77 21.50
C LEU A 408 11.65 0.03 21.24
N LEU A 409 12.37 -0.22 20.15
CA LEU A 409 13.52 0.60 19.75
C LEU A 409 13.16 2.03 19.35
N THR A 410 11.88 2.30 19.03
CA THR A 410 11.38 3.68 18.82
C THR A 410 10.98 4.40 20.12
N ALA A 411 10.89 3.68 21.23
CA ALA A 411 10.54 4.23 22.54
C ALA A 411 11.75 4.94 23.19
N PRO A 412 11.54 5.82 24.18
CA PRO A 412 12.63 6.48 24.89
C PRO A 412 13.43 5.44 25.67
N ARG A 413 14.77 5.54 25.62
CA ARG A 413 15.59 4.87 26.63
C ARG A 413 15.32 5.57 27.96
N ALA A 414 14.94 4.81 28.98
CA ALA A 414 14.92 5.34 30.34
C ALA A 414 16.30 5.95 30.62
N MET A 415 16.32 7.24 31.01
CA MET A 415 17.57 7.86 31.42
C MET A 415 18.15 7.03 32.57
N ARG A 416 19.37 6.52 32.41
CA ARG A 416 20.11 6.02 33.57
C ARG A 416 20.18 7.18 34.57
N PRO A 417 19.80 7.00 35.84
CA PRO A 417 19.98 8.04 36.83
C PRO A 417 21.46 8.45 36.80
N ALA A 418 21.71 9.76 36.70
CA ALA A 418 23.06 10.27 36.81
C ALA A 418 23.66 9.77 38.14
N PRO A 419 24.94 9.35 38.16
CA PRO A 419 25.59 9.07 39.44
C PRO A 419 25.47 10.33 40.30
N ALA A 420 24.93 10.18 41.51
CA ALA A 420 24.93 11.24 42.50
C ALA A 420 26.37 11.71 42.68
N GLN A 421 26.64 12.98 42.41
CA GLN A 421 27.92 13.62 42.72
C GLN A 421 28.00 13.93 44.21
#